data_AF-X1PIA9-F1
#
_entry.id   AF-X1PIA9-F1
#
_cell.length_a   1.000
_cell.length_b   1.000
_cell.length_c   1.000
_cell.angle_alpha   90.00
_cell.angle_beta   90.00
_cell.angle_gamma   90.00
#
_symmetry.space_group_name_H-M   'P 1'
#
loop_
_entity.id
_entity.type
_entity.pdbx_description
1 polymer ?
#
loop_
_entity_poly.entity_id
_entity_poly.type
_entity_poly.pdbx_seq_one_letter_code
_entity_poly.pdbx_strand_id
1 'polypeptide(L)'
;MYINKDNVSIEYERLKTLVDKRKTEFDVFINKLEKETSWLNSPASTKFHLCEHKGLLIHSVGVTSTLLELKNILMKNISDESCVIVGLFHDLGKIGTFNKALYIKDKDTYVYNNKVRAN
;
A
#
# COMPACT_ATOMS: atom_id res chain seq x y z
N MET A 1 -0.45 13.63 -9.71
CA MET A 1 0.75 14.07 -8.95
C MET A 1 1.75 12.93 -8.86
N TYR A 2 3.06 13.17 -8.98
CA TYR A 2 4.06 12.09 -8.86
C TYR A 2 4.28 11.72 -7.39
N ILE A 3 4.07 10.45 -7.03
CA ILE A 3 4.23 9.94 -5.66
C ILE A 3 5.67 9.45 -5.47
N ASN A 4 6.32 9.90 -4.40
CA ASN A 4 7.69 9.55 -4.06
C ASN A 4 7.87 9.48 -2.53
N LYS A 5 9.09 9.20 -2.06
CA LYS A 5 9.39 9.05 -0.62
C LYS A 5 9.07 10.29 0.22
N ASP A 6 9.13 11.47 -0.38
CA ASP A 6 8.98 12.75 0.32
C ASP A 6 7.51 13.10 0.54
N ASN A 7 6.62 12.68 -0.36
CA ASN A 7 5.20 13.03 -0.29
C ASN A 7 4.26 11.85 -0.01
N VAL A 8 4.71 10.59 -0.14
CA VAL A 8 3.84 9.41 -0.03
C VAL A 8 3.08 9.36 1.29
N SER A 9 3.70 9.75 2.41
CA SER A 9 3.05 9.72 3.71
C SER A 9 1.92 10.75 3.81
N ILE A 10 2.09 11.94 3.23
CA ILE A 10 1.06 12.98 3.21
C ILE A 10 -0.13 12.53 2.36
N GLU A 11 0.14 11.99 1.17
CA GLU A 11 -0.92 11.51 0.28
C GLU A 11 -1.65 10.29 0.82
N TYR A 12 -0.92 9.39 1.48
CA TYR A 12 -1.52 8.26 2.15
C TYR A 12 -2.52 8.71 3.23
N GLU A 13 -2.16 9.66 4.09
CA GLU A 13 -3.09 10.25 5.06
C GLU A 13 -4.28 10.90 4.38
N ARG A 14 -4.06 11.67 3.31
CA ARG A 14 -5.15 12.29 2.52
C ARG A 14 -6.10 11.25 1.94
N LEU A 15 -5.60 10.14 1.40
CA LEU A 15 -6.46 9.08 0.85
C LEU A 15 -7.29 8.43 1.95
N LYS A 16 -6.72 8.20 3.15
CA LYS A 16 -7.46 7.65 4.29
C LYS A 16 -8.67 8.51 4.70
N THR A 17 -8.62 9.83 4.50
CA THR A 17 -9.76 10.70 4.83
C THR A 17 -10.95 10.57 3.87
N LEU A 18 -10.75 9.94 2.71
CA LEU A 18 -11.83 9.68 1.74
C LEU A 18 -12.67 8.43 2.09
N VAL A 19 -12.30 7.72 3.15
CA VAL A 19 -13.10 6.62 3.70
C VAL A 19 -14.04 7.16 4.76
N ASP A 20 -15.34 6.94 4.59
CA ASP A 20 -16.40 7.48 5.44
C ASP A 20 -17.36 6.36 5.90
N LYS A 21 -18.00 5.66 4.97
CA LYS A 21 -19.03 4.65 5.29
C LYS A 21 -18.49 3.46 6.07
N ARG A 22 -17.26 3.03 5.77
CA ARG A 22 -16.56 1.91 6.43
C ARG A 22 -15.46 2.40 7.38
N LYS A 23 -15.56 3.62 7.91
CA LYS A 23 -14.47 4.28 8.65
C LYS A 23 -14.02 3.51 9.88
N THR A 24 -14.96 2.98 10.67
CA THR A 24 -14.63 2.25 11.90
C THR A 24 -13.82 0.99 11.62
N GLU A 25 -14.28 0.14 10.71
CA GLU A 25 -13.58 -1.09 10.32
C GLU A 25 -12.25 -0.78 9.62
N PHE A 26 -12.24 0.24 8.78
CA PHE A 26 -11.04 0.71 8.09
C PHE A 26 -9.98 1.19 9.08
N ASP A 27 -10.35 1.99 10.08
CA ASP A 27 -9.42 2.50 11.10
C ASP A 27 -8.84 1.38 11.95
N VAL A 28 -9.67 0.41 12.36
CA VAL A 28 -9.20 -0.79 13.06
C VAL A 28 -8.21 -1.57 12.21
N PHE A 29 -8.55 -1.78 10.93
CA PHE A 29 -7.71 -2.49 9.97
C PHE A 29 -6.37 -1.79 9.73
N ILE A 30 -6.41 -0.49 9.45
CA ILE A 30 -5.23 0.34 9.21
C ILE A 30 -4.34 0.39 10.44
N ASN A 31 -4.90 0.63 11.63
CA ASN A 31 -4.11 0.68 12.86
C ASN A 31 -3.38 -0.64 13.10
N LYS A 32 -4.04 -1.78 12.83
CA LYS A 32 -3.40 -3.10 12.93
C LYS A 32 -2.31 -3.27 11.86
N LEU A 33 -2.62 -2.92 10.62
CA LEU A 33 -1.71 -3.06 9.49
C LEU A 33 -0.43 -2.23 9.67
N GLU A 34 -0.57 -0.97 10.09
CA GLU A 34 0.55 -0.04 10.30
C GLU A 34 1.44 -0.43 11.48
N LYS A 35 0.86 -1.00 12.55
CA LYS A 35 1.60 -1.34 13.79
C LYS A 35 2.18 -2.74 13.80
N GLU A 36 1.52 -3.71 13.16
CA GLU A 36 1.84 -5.14 13.30
C GLU A 36 2.47 -5.75 12.05
N THR A 37 2.66 -4.97 10.98
CA THR A 37 3.20 -5.47 9.71
C THR A 37 4.26 -4.55 9.12
N SER A 38 4.90 -4.99 8.04
CA SER A 38 5.86 -4.17 7.30
C SER A 38 5.22 -3.23 6.28
N TRP A 39 3.90 -3.05 6.28
CA TRP A 39 3.14 -2.26 5.30
C TRP A 39 3.79 -0.92 4.94
N LEU A 40 4.14 -0.11 5.94
CA LEU A 40 4.67 1.25 5.72
C LEU A 40 6.07 1.26 5.11
N ASN A 41 6.82 0.15 5.23
CA ASN A 41 8.26 0.13 4.96
C ASN A 41 8.65 -0.90 3.88
N SER A 42 7.76 -1.83 3.53
CA SER A 42 7.99 -2.89 2.54
C SER A 42 8.40 -2.33 1.18
N PRO A 43 9.34 -2.99 0.48
CA PRO A 43 9.57 -2.73 -0.94
C PRO A 43 8.40 -3.26 -1.78
N ALA A 44 8.23 -2.75 -3.00
CA ALA A 44 7.23 -3.26 -3.93
C ALA A 44 7.68 -4.57 -4.63
N SER A 45 8.99 -4.82 -4.68
CA SER A 45 9.61 -5.97 -5.33
C SER A 45 11.03 -6.23 -4.80
N THR A 46 11.66 -7.34 -5.19
CA THR A 46 13.07 -7.67 -4.86
C THR A 46 14.07 -7.28 -5.95
N LYS A 47 13.61 -7.00 -7.18
CA LYS A 47 14.47 -6.84 -8.37
C LYS A 47 13.96 -5.80 -9.38
N PHE A 48 12.77 -5.25 -9.17
CA PHE A 48 12.10 -4.37 -10.13
C PHE A 48 11.88 -2.98 -9.54
N HIS A 49 11.00 -2.19 -10.16
CA HIS A 49 10.64 -0.86 -9.69
C HIS A 49 10.26 -0.88 -8.20
N LEU A 50 10.69 0.17 -7.50
CA LEU A 50 10.43 0.40 -6.08
C LEU A 50 10.90 -0.75 -5.17
N CYS A 51 12.02 -1.39 -5.51
CA CYS A 51 12.81 -2.26 -4.62
C CYS A 51 13.55 -1.42 -3.56
N GLU A 52 12.80 -0.64 -2.79
CA GLU A 52 13.33 0.32 -1.83
C GLU A 52 12.40 0.49 -0.63
N HIS A 53 12.90 1.13 0.43
CA HIS A 53 12.11 1.44 1.62
C HIS A 53 10.88 2.30 1.25
N LYS A 54 9.70 1.94 1.78
CA LYS A 54 8.36 2.46 1.42
C LYS A 54 7.91 2.18 -0.01
N GLY A 55 8.62 1.36 -0.79
CA GLY A 55 8.32 1.15 -2.20
C GLY A 55 6.91 0.64 -2.47
N LEU A 56 6.39 -0.28 -1.64
CA LEU A 56 5.02 -0.79 -1.78
C LEU A 56 3.98 0.29 -1.52
N LEU A 57 4.22 1.16 -0.53
CA LEU A 57 3.33 2.26 -0.20
C LEU A 57 3.30 3.29 -1.34
N ILE A 58 4.46 3.65 -1.89
CA ILE A 58 4.58 4.57 -3.05
C ILE A 58 3.78 4.04 -4.23
N HIS A 59 3.96 2.74 -4.56
CA HIS A 59 3.22 2.06 -5.61
C HIS A 59 1.71 2.14 -5.38
N SER A 60 1.26 1.73 -4.19
CA SER A 60 -0.17 1.62 -3.89
C SER A 60 -0.87 2.98 -3.84
N VAL A 61 -0.23 4.02 -3.30
CA VAL A 61 -0.73 5.39 -3.29
C VAL A 61 -0.78 5.96 -4.71
N GLY A 62 0.23 5.68 -5.54
CA GLY A 62 0.25 6.05 -6.95
C GLY A 62 -0.91 5.44 -7.74
N VAL A 63 -1.09 4.11 -7.62
CA VAL A 63 -2.21 3.38 -8.23
C VAL A 63 -3.56 3.96 -7.79
N THR A 64 -3.72 4.23 -6.49
CA THR A 64 -4.97 4.79 -5.95
C THR A 64 -5.26 6.19 -6.50
N SER A 65 -4.23 7.04 -6.57
CA SER A 65 -4.37 8.41 -7.09
C SER A 65 -4.78 8.40 -8.56
N THR A 66 -4.12 7.57 -9.38
CA THR A 66 -4.49 7.38 -10.79
C THR A 66 -5.89 6.77 -10.95
N LEU A 67 -6.27 5.81 -10.10
CA LEU A 67 -7.60 5.22 -10.13
C LEU A 67 -8.69 6.27 -9.86
N LEU A 68 -8.48 7.18 -8.91
CA LEU A 68 -9.41 8.28 -8.62
C LEU A 68 -9.51 9.27 -9.80
N GLU A 69 -8.38 9.62 -10.42
CA GLU A 69 -8.35 10.47 -11.63
C GLU A 69 -9.16 9.83 -12.77
N LEU A 70 -8.90 8.55 -13.09
CA LEU A 70 -9.62 7.80 -14.12
C LEU A 70 -11.11 7.67 -13.81
N LYS A 71 -11.45 7.31 -12.57
CA LYS A 71 -12.83 7.20 -12.09
C LYS A 71 -13.58 8.52 -12.29
N ASN A 72 -12.96 9.66 -12.01
CA ASN A 72 -13.61 10.97 -12.13
C ASN A 72 -13.91 11.36 -13.58
N ILE A 73 -13.22 10.75 -14.55
CA ILE A 73 -13.46 10.96 -15.98
C ILE A 73 -14.46 9.93 -16.52
N LEU A 74 -14.25 8.65 -16.23
CA LEU A 74 -14.90 7.53 -16.92
C LEU A 74 -16.05 6.89 -16.14
N MET A 75 -16.01 6.91 -14.80
CA MET A 75 -16.87 6.08 -13.95
C MET A 75 -17.31 6.80 -12.67
N LYS A 76 -17.85 8.02 -12.81
CA LYS A 76 -18.18 8.93 -11.69
C LYS A 76 -19.07 8.32 -10.59
N ASN A 77 -19.85 7.29 -10.92
CA ASN A 77 -20.78 6.62 -10.00
C ASN A 77 -20.10 5.67 -9.01
N ILE A 78 -18.84 5.27 -9.25
CA ILE A 78 -18.06 4.50 -8.27
C ILE A 78 -17.75 5.42 -7.07
N SER A 79 -17.77 4.90 -5.84
CA SER A 79 -17.41 5.71 -4.68
C SER A 79 -15.89 5.86 -4.52
N ASP A 80 -15.44 7.05 -4.14
CA ASP A 80 -14.01 7.33 -3.90
C ASP A 80 -13.43 6.40 -2.84
N GLU A 81 -14.18 6.17 -1.76
CA GLU A 81 -13.82 5.23 -0.71
C GLU A 81 -13.52 3.81 -1.23
N SER A 82 -14.32 3.30 -2.17
CA SER A 82 -14.09 1.97 -2.73
C SER A 82 -12.83 1.94 -3.58
N CYS A 83 -12.56 3.00 -4.34
CA CYS A 83 -11.30 3.16 -5.06
C CYS A 83 -10.10 3.24 -4.10
N VAL A 84 -10.24 3.92 -2.96
CA VAL A 84 -9.19 4.01 -1.94
C VAL A 84 -8.90 2.64 -1.33
N ILE A 85 -9.93 1.92 -0.87
CA ILE A 85 -9.75 0.61 -0.25
C ILE A 85 -9.11 -0.38 -1.23
N VAL A 86 -9.64 -0.47 -2.46
CA VAL A 86 -9.09 -1.42 -3.45
C VAL A 86 -7.70 -0.97 -3.91
N GLY A 87 -7.51 0.30 -4.22
CA GLY A 87 -6.23 0.82 -4.71
C GLY A 87 -5.10 0.66 -3.70
N LEU A 88 -5.33 1.02 -2.43
CA LEU A 88 -4.31 0.93 -1.39
C LEU A 88 -3.94 -0.52 -1.09
N PHE A 89 -4.90 -1.46 -1.13
CA PHE A 89 -4.67 -2.83 -0.65
C PHE A 89 -4.64 -3.89 -1.75
N HIS A 90 -4.69 -3.53 -3.03
CA HIS A 90 -4.68 -4.51 -4.14
C HIS A 90 -3.48 -5.47 -4.08
N ASP A 91 -2.33 -4.97 -3.62
CA ASP A 91 -1.06 -5.69 -3.52
C ASP A 91 -0.68 -6.04 -2.07
N LEU A 92 -1.64 -5.97 -1.13
CA LEU A 92 -1.37 -6.14 0.30
C LEU A 92 -0.66 -7.46 0.63
N GLY A 93 -0.94 -8.53 -0.11
CA GLY A 93 -0.27 -9.82 0.06
C GLY A 93 1.27 -9.75 -0.04
N LYS A 94 1.83 -8.69 -0.63
CA LYS A 94 3.28 -8.47 -0.71
C LYS A 94 3.92 -8.11 0.64
N ILE A 95 3.15 -7.82 1.69
CA ILE A 95 3.73 -7.60 3.03
C ILE A 95 4.10 -8.92 3.72
N GLY A 96 3.54 -10.06 3.31
CA GLY A 96 3.66 -11.34 4.02
C GLY A 96 2.52 -11.56 5.02
N THR A 97 2.82 -12.10 6.20
CA THR A 97 1.84 -12.34 7.26
C THR A 97 2.08 -11.43 8.45
N PHE A 98 1.12 -11.38 9.38
CA PHE A 98 1.36 -10.83 10.72
C PHE A 98 2.63 -11.46 11.32
N ASN A 99 3.52 -10.63 11.86
CA ASN A 99 4.83 -11.00 12.43
C ASN A 99 5.91 -11.52 11.45
N LYS A 100 5.61 -11.74 10.16
CA LYS A 100 6.61 -12.23 9.20
C LYS A 100 6.50 -11.51 7.86
N ALA A 101 7.44 -10.58 7.63
CA ALA A 101 7.55 -9.88 6.37
C ALA A 101 7.90 -10.85 5.22
N LEU A 102 7.30 -10.64 4.05
CA LEU A 102 7.63 -11.37 2.82
C LEU A 102 9.03 -11.01 2.29
N TYR A 103 9.49 -9.80 2.55
CA TYR A 103 10.80 -9.31 2.11
C TYR A 103 11.73 -9.09 3.29
N ILE A 104 12.99 -9.51 3.14
CA ILE A 104 14.06 -9.28 4.11
C ILE A 104 15.12 -8.43 3.43
N LYS A 105 15.63 -7.42 4.14
CA LYS A 105 16.73 -6.59 3.66
C LYS A 105 18.01 -7.42 3.62
N ASP A 106 18.68 -7.44 2.47
CA ASP A 106 19.98 -8.05 2.26
C ASP A 106 20.92 -6.99 1.67
N LYS A 107 21.87 -6.51 2.49
CA LYS A 107 22.74 -5.37 2.17
C LYS A 107 21.90 -4.15 1.70
N ASP A 108 22.10 -3.73 0.45
CA ASP A 108 21.41 -2.60 -0.18
C ASP A 108 20.18 -3.00 -1.01
N THR A 109 19.76 -4.26 -0.93
CA THR A 109 18.60 -4.80 -1.67
C THR A 109 17.63 -5.57 -0.76
N TYR A 110 16.62 -6.20 -1.36
CA TYR A 110 15.65 -7.06 -0.70
C TYR A 110 15.59 -8.44 -1.35
N VAL A 111 15.45 -9.47 -0.52
CA VAL A 111 15.24 -10.86 -0.95
C VAL A 111 13.94 -11.41 -0.36
N TYR A 112 13.40 -12.46 -0.97
CA TYR A 112 12.21 -13.12 -0.45
C TYR A 112 12.52 -13.88 0.85
N ASN A 113 11.60 -13.80 1.79
CA ASN A 113 11.56 -14.64 2.97
C ASN A 113 11.00 -16.02 2.61
N ASN A 114 11.89 -16.98 2.38
CA ASN A 114 11.50 -18.35 2.01
C ASN A 114 10.61 -19.05 3.06
N LYS A 115 10.60 -18.59 4.32
CA LYS A 115 9.73 -19.11 5.38
C LYS A 115 8.28 -18.63 5.28
N VAL A 116 8.03 -17.58 4.49
CA VAL A 116 6.69 -17.02 4.22
C VAL A 116 6.20 -17.42 2.85
N ARG A 117 7.14 -17.57 1.90
CA ARG A 117 6.85 -17.95 0.50
C ARG A 117 6.53 -19.43 0.31
N ALA A 118 6.88 -20.30 1.25
CA ALA A 118 6.57 -21.73 1.19
C ALA A 118 5.11 -22.00 1.58
N ASN A 119 4.23 -22.02 0.57
CA ASN A 119 3.08 -22.91 0.42
C ASN A 119 2.86 -23.11 -1.09
#